data_AF-A0A958MER7-F1
#
_entry.id   AF-A0A958MER7-F1
#
_cell.length_a   1.000
_cell.length_b   1.000
_cell.length_c   1.000
_cell.angle_alpha   90.00
_cell.angle_beta   90.00
_cell.angle_gamma   90.00
#
_symmetry.space_group_name_H-M   'P 1'
#
loop_
_entity.id
_entity.type
_entity.pdbx_description
1 polymer ?
#
loop_
_entity_poly.entity_id
_entity_poly.type
_entity_poly.pdbx_seq_one_letter_code
_entity_poly.pdbx_strand_id
1 'polypeptide(L)'
;MDRYITQSKYFTPNFNTAIFSDPIRIYFSNQHESQALEIYFLMQKRKNEWEKFLRSRGKGNYCYLMLYPEQSQFAQCFENGDSNFSPGEMGEDFVIGINGPLDATRMQALMDDIDGQIGYQNPE
;
A
#
# COMPACT_ATOMS: atom_id res chain seq x y z
N MET A 1 -6.85 20.53 7.43
CA MET A 1 -5.45 20.34 7.01
C MET A 1 -5.48 19.45 5.81
N ASP A 2 -5.01 19.93 4.66
CA ASP A 2 -5.00 19.11 3.46
C ASP A 2 -4.03 17.94 3.65
N ARG A 3 -4.57 16.71 3.65
CA ARG A 3 -3.81 15.46 3.79
C ARG A 3 -3.22 15.07 2.43
N TYR A 4 -2.21 15.81 1.98
CA TYR A 4 -1.50 15.46 0.76
C TYR A 4 -0.42 14.42 1.07
N ILE A 5 -0.57 13.19 0.52
CA ILE A 5 0.44 12.14 0.65
C ILE A 5 1.82 12.63 0.19
N THR A 6 1.87 13.49 -0.82
CA THR A 6 3.10 14.09 -1.38
C THR A 6 3.85 15.00 -0.39
N GLN A 7 3.22 15.43 0.70
CA GLN A 7 3.84 16.21 1.77
C GLN A 7 4.13 15.36 3.03
N SER A 8 3.83 14.06 2.98
CA SER A 8 4.03 13.15 4.10
C SER A 8 5.43 12.55 4.12
N LYS A 9 5.82 11.99 5.27
CA LYS A 9 7.08 11.23 5.41
C LYS A 9 7.12 9.96 4.55
N TYR A 10 5.98 9.50 4.04
CA TYR A 10 5.85 8.28 3.26
C TYR A 10 6.02 8.51 1.75
N PHE A 11 6.16 9.75 1.30
CA PHE A 11 6.34 10.05 -0.12
C PHE A 11 7.80 10.34 -0.41
N THR A 12 8.30 9.77 -1.50
CA THR A 12 9.68 9.98 -1.97
C THR A 12 9.66 10.54 -3.40
N PRO A 13 10.69 11.30 -3.80
CA PRO A 13 10.81 11.81 -5.18
C PRO A 13 10.86 10.70 -6.25
N ASN A 14 11.16 9.46 -5.86
CA ASN A 14 11.22 8.32 -6.77
C ASN A 14 9.83 7.85 -7.25
N PHE A 15 8.75 8.28 -6.57
CA PHE A 15 7.39 7.99 -7.01
C PHE A 15 7.00 8.93 -8.15
N ASN A 16 7.35 8.53 -9.37
CA ASN A 16 7.01 9.26 -10.59
C ASN A 16 5.69 8.82 -11.24
N THR A 17 5.05 7.77 -10.73
CA THR A 17 3.79 7.23 -11.25
C THR A 17 2.85 6.80 -10.12
N ALA A 18 1.55 6.82 -10.41
CA ALA A 18 0.53 6.34 -9.51
C ALA A 18 -0.67 5.71 -10.23
N ILE A 19 -1.33 4.76 -9.56
CA ILE A 19 -2.64 4.21 -9.92
C ILE A 19 -3.66 4.71 -8.91
N PHE A 20 -4.72 5.36 -9.40
CA PHE A 20 -5.83 5.84 -8.57
C PHE A 20 -7.09 5.02 -8.86
N SER A 21 -7.57 4.28 -7.86
CA SER A 21 -8.79 3.50 -7.96
C SER A 21 -9.46 3.44 -6.60
N ASP A 22 -10.45 4.29 -6.38
CA ASP A 22 -11.02 4.50 -5.06
C ASP A 22 -11.51 3.18 -4.42
N PRO A 23 -11.18 2.96 -3.13
CA PRO A 23 -10.47 3.87 -2.20
C PRO A 23 -8.93 3.70 -2.16
N ILE A 24 -8.33 2.99 -3.13
CA ILE A 24 -6.93 2.60 -3.16
C ILE A 24 -6.11 3.54 -4.06
N ARG A 25 -4.92 3.92 -3.60
CA ARG A 25 -3.97 4.75 -4.34
C ARG A 25 -2.59 4.13 -4.25
N ILE A 26 -2.00 3.74 -5.38
CA ILE A 26 -0.69 3.08 -5.41
C ILE A 26 0.32 4.04 -6.01
N TYR A 27 1.42 4.33 -5.31
CA TYR A 27 2.53 5.17 -5.75
C TYR A 27 3.77 4.31 -5.95
N PHE A 28 4.44 4.48 -7.08
CA PHE A 28 5.57 3.64 -7.48
C PHE A 28 6.48 4.36 -8.47
N SER A 29 7.68 3.81 -8.68
CA SER A 29 8.55 4.19 -9.80
C SER A 29 8.16 3.41 -11.05
N ASN A 30 8.20 4.03 -12.24
CA ASN A 30 7.94 3.38 -13.55
C ASN A 30 8.59 2.00 -13.75
N GLN A 31 9.76 1.76 -13.15
CA GLN A 31 10.45 0.47 -13.20
C GLN A 31 9.63 -0.69 -12.58
N HIS A 32 8.69 -0.38 -11.68
CA HIS A 32 7.85 -1.33 -10.96
C HIS A 32 6.40 -1.35 -11.45
N GLU A 33 6.12 -0.83 -12.65
CA GLU A 33 4.76 -0.77 -13.20
C GLU A 33 4.07 -2.13 -13.23
N SER A 34 4.74 -3.17 -13.73
CA SER A 34 4.18 -4.53 -13.78
C SER A 34 3.79 -5.06 -12.40
N GLN A 35 4.62 -4.82 -11.37
CA GLN A 35 4.33 -5.23 -9.99
C GLN A 35 3.18 -4.41 -9.39
N ALA A 36 3.14 -3.11 -9.65
CA ALA A 36 2.06 -2.25 -9.18
C ALA A 36 0.71 -2.65 -9.78
N LEU A 37 0.68 -3.03 -11.06
CA LEU A 37 -0.51 -3.55 -11.73
C LEU A 37 -0.95 -4.90 -11.15
N GLU A 38 -0.02 -5.80 -10.85
CA GLU A 38 -0.33 -7.08 -10.20
C GLU A 38 -0.95 -6.87 -8.82
N ILE A 39 -0.34 -6.05 -7.97
CA ILE A 39 -0.90 -5.67 -6.66
C ILE A 39 -2.29 -5.06 -6.84
N TYR A 40 -2.45 -4.14 -7.79
CA TYR A 40 -3.73 -3.52 -8.09
C TYR A 40 -4.81 -4.57 -8.39
N PHE A 41 -4.56 -5.51 -9.30
CA PHE A 41 -5.54 -6.54 -9.63
C PHE A 41 -5.85 -7.46 -8.45
N LEU A 42 -4.84 -7.83 -7.64
CA LEU A 42 -5.03 -8.64 -6.45
C LEU A 42 -5.86 -7.93 -5.38
N MET A 43 -5.65 -6.63 -5.21
CA MET A 43 -6.44 -5.80 -4.29
C MET A 43 -7.87 -5.57 -4.79
N GLN A 44 -8.08 -5.41 -6.09
CA GLN A 44 -9.42 -5.24 -6.66
C GLN A 44 -10.31 -6.46 -6.39
N LYS A 45 -9.75 -7.68 -6.37
CA LYS A 45 -10.49 -8.89 -5.96
C LYS A 45 -11.03 -8.81 -4.53
N ARG A 46 -10.40 -7.99 -3.67
CA ARG A 46 -10.74 -7.79 -2.25
C ARG A 46 -11.37 -6.42 -1.99
N LYS A 47 -11.82 -5.72 -3.05
CA LYS A 47 -12.26 -4.33 -2.96
C LYS A 47 -13.32 -4.10 -1.89
N ASN A 48 -14.32 -4.97 -1.81
CA ASN A 48 -15.42 -4.82 -0.85
C ASN A 48 -14.92 -4.83 0.59
N GLU A 49 -13.92 -5.65 0.90
CA GLU A 49 -13.41 -5.81 2.26
C GLU A 49 -12.48 -4.65 2.62
N TRP A 50 -11.68 -4.19 1.66
CA TRP A 50 -10.94 -2.94 1.77
C TRP A 50 -11.86 -1.75 2.04
N GLU A 51 -12.97 -1.63 1.31
CA GLU A 51 -13.90 -0.55 1.54
C GLU A 51 -14.61 -0.66 2.90
N LYS A 52 -14.98 -1.88 3.35
CA LYS A 52 -15.55 -2.09 4.70
C LYS A 52 -14.54 -1.72 5.78
N PHE A 53 -13.29 -2.16 5.63
CA PHE A 53 -12.19 -1.83 6.54
C PHE A 53 -11.98 -0.31 6.61
N LEU A 54 -11.84 0.37 5.47
CA LEU A 54 -11.63 1.81 5.47
C LEU A 54 -12.83 2.58 6.03
N ARG A 55 -14.07 2.14 5.72
CA ARG A 55 -15.30 2.71 6.29
C ARG A 55 -15.41 2.54 7.80
N SER A 56 -14.92 1.43 8.36
CA SER A 56 -14.91 1.22 9.81
C SER A 56 -13.96 2.18 10.53
N ARG A 57 -12.95 2.71 9.81
CA ARG A 57 -12.04 3.75 10.30
C ARG A 57 -12.54 5.19 10.08
N GLY A 58 -13.59 5.39 9.27
CA GLY A 58 -14.15 6.72 8.96
C GLY A 58 -14.66 6.85 7.53
N LYS A 59 -15.38 7.94 7.23
CA LYS A 59 -15.85 8.22 5.86
C LYS A 59 -14.76 8.94 5.07
N GLY A 60 -14.51 8.48 3.83
CA GLY A 60 -13.63 9.17 2.88
C GLY A 60 -12.14 8.88 3.03
N ASN A 61 -11.77 7.86 3.80
CA ASN A 61 -10.39 7.44 3.98
C ASN A 61 -9.86 6.69 2.75
N TYR A 62 -8.62 6.97 2.38
CA TYR A 62 -7.91 6.27 1.34
C TYR A 62 -6.92 5.26 1.93
N CYS A 63 -6.65 4.22 1.15
CA CYS A 63 -5.50 3.34 1.37
C CYS A 63 -4.40 3.71 0.37
N TYR A 64 -3.29 4.24 0.87
CA TYR A 64 -2.09 4.54 0.09
C TYR A 64 -1.14 3.35 0.13
N LEU A 65 -0.80 2.77 -1.02
CA LEU A 65 0.32 1.84 -1.14
C LEU A 65 1.51 2.55 -1.74
N MET A 66 2.64 2.46 -1.05
CA MET A 66 3.89 3.10 -1.43
C MET A 66 4.88 1.97 -1.77
N LEU A 67 5.10 1.71 -3.06
CA LEU A 67 6.00 0.67 -3.53
C LEU A 67 7.40 1.23 -3.76
N TYR A 68 8.26 1.05 -2.76
CA TYR A 68 9.62 1.57 -2.75
C TYR A 68 10.52 0.74 -3.67
N PRO A 69 11.35 1.39 -4.52
CA PRO A 69 12.33 0.69 -5.34
C PRO A 69 13.52 0.17 -4.53
N GLU A 70 13.85 0.84 -3.43
CA GLU A 70 15.01 0.53 -2.60
C GLU A 70 14.62 0.41 -1.12
N GLN A 71 15.20 -0.58 -0.44
CA GLN A 71 15.01 -0.80 0.99
C GLN A 71 15.45 0.41 1.83
N SER A 72 16.50 1.11 1.41
CA SER A 72 17.02 2.30 2.09
C SER A 72 15.95 3.38 2.25
N GLN A 73 15.11 3.57 1.23
CA GLN A 73 14.03 4.56 1.22
C GLN A 73 12.86 4.11 2.06
N PHE A 74 12.49 2.83 1.94
CA PHE A 74 11.46 2.23 2.80
C PHE A 74 11.82 2.38 4.29
N ALA A 75 13.06 2.06 4.67
CA ALA A 75 13.54 2.15 6.05
C ALA A 75 13.61 3.59 6.59
N GLN A 76 13.71 4.62 5.73
CA GLN A 76 13.63 6.01 6.16
C GLN A 76 12.19 6.44 6.48
N CYS A 77 11.21 5.81 5.83
CA CYS A 77 9.79 6.16 5.96
C CYS A 77 9.07 5.36 7.05
N PHE A 78 9.54 4.14 7.33
CA PHE A 78 8.94 3.19 8.28
C PHE A 78 9.96 2.69 9.31
N GLU A 79 9.54 2.60 10.57
CA GLU A 79 10.41 2.21 11.69
C GLU A 79 10.88 0.74 11.60
N ASN A 80 10.11 -0.11 10.90
CA ASN A 80 10.43 -1.53 10.68
C ASN A 80 11.11 -1.75 9.31
N GLY A 81 12.30 -1.15 9.13
CA GLY A 81 13.04 -1.14 7.85
C GLY A 81 13.50 -2.50 7.30
N ASP A 82 13.44 -3.56 8.11
CA ASP A 82 13.77 -4.93 7.71
C ASP A 82 12.54 -5.74 7.26
N SER A 83 11.34 -5.17 7.34
CA SER A 83 10.13 -5.82 6.85
C SER A 83 9.94 -5.62 5.34
N ASN A 84 9.23 -6.56 4.71
CA ASN A 84 8.75 -6.42 3.33
C ASN A 84 7.53 -5.50 3.24
N PHE A 85 6.82 -5.35 4.36
CA PHE A 85 5.54 -4.68 4.48
C PHE A 85 5.51 -3.92 5.81
N SER A 86 5.06 -2.67 5.79
CA SER A 86 4.83 -1.92 7.02
C SER A 86 3.57 -1.07 6.93
N PRO A 87 2.61 -1.25 7.84
CA PRO A 87 1.47 -0.36 7.94
C PRO A 87 1.89 0.96 8.60
N GLY A 88 1.23 2.04 8.19
CA GLY A 88 1.38 3.38 8.71
C GLY A 88 0.06 4.13 8.64
N GLU A 89 0.04 5.32 9.22
CA GLU A 89 -1.17 6.15 9.27
C GLU A 89 -0.83 7.59 8.93
N MET A 90 -1.71 8.22 8.16
CA MET A 90 -1.63 9.63 7.81
C MET A 90 -2.95 10.30 8.16
N GLY A 91 -3.12 10.67 9.43
CA GLY A 91 -4.41 11.09 9.95
C GLY A 91 -5.37 9.89 10.02
N GLU A 92 -6.46 9.91 9.27
CA GLU A 92 -7.41 8.78 9.16
C GLU A 92 -7.16 7.93 7.91
N ASP A 93 -6.24 8.36 7.04
CA ASP A 93 -5.84 7.57 5.88
C ASP A 93 -4.87 6.46 6.30
N PHE A 94 -5.03 5.30 5.67
CA PHE A 94 -4.16 4.16 5.87
C PHE A 94 -3.02 4.19 4.86
N VAL A 95 -1.80 3.93 5.31
CA VAL A 95 -0.62 3.88 4.44
C VAL A 95 0.04 2.52 4.58
N ILE A 96 0.44 1.94 3.46
CA ILE A 96 1.15 0.67 3.39
C ILE A 96 2.44 0.91 2.65
N GLY A 97 3.56 0.72 3.33
CA GLY A 97 4.86 0.64 2.69
C GLY A 97 5.11 -0.77 2.20
N ILE A 98 5.60 -0.89 0.97
CA ILE A 98 6.08 -2.14 0.39
C ILE A 98 7.52 -1.96 -0.02
N ASN A 99 8.40 -2.80 0.52
CA ASN A 99 9.80 -2.84 0.15
C ASN A 99 9.99 -3.71 -1.11
N GLY A 100 10.04 -3.11 -2.29
CA GLY A 100 10.29 -3.84 -3.55
C GLY A 100 11.75 -4.28 -3.72
N PRO A 101 12.08 -5.04 -4.79
CA PRO A 101 11.19 -5.69 -5.76
C PRO A 101 10.56 -6.99 -5.22
N LEU A 102 9.29 -7.23 -5.51
CA LEU A 102 8.57 -8.43 -5.07
C LEU A 102 8.73 -9.58 -6.07
N ASP A 103 9.19 -10.74 -5.58
CA ASP A 103 8.99 -12.01 -6.27
C ASP A 103 7.61 -12.62 -5.91
N ALA A 104 7.26 -13.75 -6.53
CA ALA A 104 5.97 -14.40 -6.30
C ALA A 104 5.75 -14.79 -4.82
N THR A 105 6.80 -15.22 -4.11
CA THR A 105 6.73 -15.62 -2.71
C THR A 105 6.46 -14.41 -1.82
N ARG A 106 7.17 -13.29 -2.06
CA ARG A 106 6.99 -12.04 -1.33
C ARG A 106 5.65 -11.38 -1.66
N MET A 107 5.17 -11.52 -2.89
CA MET A 107 3.83 -11.06 -3.29
C MET A 107 2.74 -11.81 -2.53
N GLN A 108 2.84 -13.15 -2.43
CA GLN A 108 1.89 -13.94 -1.66
C GLN A 108 1.90 -13.53 -0.18
N ALA A 109 3.10 -13.44 0.44
CA ALA A 109 3.23 -13.02 1.82
C ALA A 109 2.65 -11.63 2.09
N LEU A 110 2.90 -10.66 1.18
CA LEU A 110 2.29 -9.34 1.23
C LEU A 110 0.76 -9.40 1.22
N MET A 111 0.18 -10.24 0.35
CA MET A 111 -1.28 -10.37 0.29
C MET A 111 -1.85 -11.02 1.54
N ASP A 112 -1.16 -12.00 2.13
CA ASP A 112 -1.56 -12.65 3.38
C ASP A 112 -1.51 -11.65 4.55
N ASP A 113 -0.46 -10.82 4.63
CA ASP A 113 -0.32 -9.77 5.63
C ASP A 113 -1.44 -8.71 5.49
N ILE A 114 -1.73 -8.30 4.25
CA ILE A 114 -2.84 -7.41 3.92
C ILE A 114 -4.17 -8.02 4.37
N ASP A 115 -4.41 -9.29 4.05
CA ASP A 115 -5.65 -9.99 4.34
C ASP A 115 -5.86 -10.10 5.86
N GLY A 116 -4.79 -10.39 6.61
CA GLY A 116 -4.80 -10.35 8.07
C GLY A 116 -5.14 -8.97 8.66
N GLN A 117 -4.63 -7.90 8.05
CA GLN A 117 -4.88 -6.53 8.50
C GLN A 117 -6.33 -6.09 8.28
N ILE A 118 -6.93 -6.46 7.14
CA ILE A 118 -8.30 -6.06 6.79
C ILE A 118 -9.36 -7.07 7.24
N GLY A 119 -8.95 -8.19 7.84
CA GLY A 119 -9.84 -9.27 8.24
C GLY A 119 -10.48 -10.01 7.07
N TYR A 120 -9.80 -10.07 5.91
CA TYR A 120 -10.26 -10.85 4.77
C TYR A 120 -10.11 -12.34 5.05
N GLN A 121 -11.18 -13.09 4.85
CA GLN A 121 -11.16 -14.54 4.85
C GLN A 121 -11.49 -14.99 3.43
N ASN A 122 -10.62 -15.79 2.82
CA ASN A 122 -10.85 -16.30 1.47
C ASN A 122 -12.15 -17.10 1.46
N PRO A 123 -13.18 -16.70 0.68
CA PRO A 123 -14.36 -17.52 0.53
C PRO A 123 -13.96 -18.78 -0.25
N GLU A 124 -14.07 -19.94 0.40
CA GLU A 124 -13.89 -21.25 -0.23
C GLU A 124 -14.78 -21.43 -1.48
#